data_AF-A0AA35MKE7-F1
#
_entry.id   AF-A0AA35MKE7-F1
#
_cell.length_a   1.000
_cell.length_b   1.000
_cell.length_c   1.000
_cell.angle_alpha   90.00
_cell.angle_beta   90.00
_cell.angle_gamma   90.00
#
_symmetry.space_group_name_H-M   'P 1'
#
loop_
_entity.id
_entity.type
_entity.pdbx_description
1 polymer ?
#
loop_
_entity_poly.entity_id
_entity_poly.type
_entity_poly.pdbx_seq_one_letter_code
_entity_poly.pdbx_strand_id
1 'polypeptide(L)'
;MSSTKGQLASAVETKIKAPVQPISILDTPAASAISLARPVVLVGLLALRFNALISDPVSTLQTALPVVAAIQVGYALLCLPALGSHHVKGARKNRPGERKKASDTSSPNSIFTAIFALLLSTISSGAVYGLFILFGAPFLDNTYHTLYCAAHFSLLALFPVFYVRGVDGQAFVALAGAYAPLDETSGGLLGALLGAWLGAVPIPLDWDREWQKWPVTIVVGMYLGYGIGSKLVGTVFFGKQLSVTQPENEE
;
A
#
# COMPACT_ATOMS: atom_id res chain seq x y z
N MET A 1 25.69 16.54 -54.42
CA MET A 1 24.67 17.11 -53.52
C MET A 1 23.36 16.40 -53.78
N SER A 2 22.72 15.85 -52.72
CA SER A 2 21.28 15.58 -52.61
C SER A 2 20.65 14.57 -53.59
N SER A 3 19.86 13.57 -53.23
CA SER A 3 19.29 13.14 -51.95
C SER A 3 18.72 11.73 -52.20
N THR A 4 19.34 10.70 -51.62
CA THR A 4 18.74 9.37 -51.45
C THR A 4 18.39 9.23 -49.96
N LYS A 5 17.56 10.14 -49.46
CA LYS A 5 17.02 10.12 -48.09
C LYS A 5 15.54 10.48 -48.16
N GLY A 6 14.74 9.54 -48.63
CA GLY A 6 13.30 9.74 -48.78
C GLY A 6 12.49 8.46 -48.64
N GLN A 7 13.01 7.46 -47.93
CA GLN A 7 12.29 6.21 -47.63
C GLN A 7 12.76 5.64 -46.28
N LEU A 8 12.65 6.41 -45.20
CA LEU A 8 12.66 5.85 -43.83
C LEU A 8 12.13 6.87 -42.82
N ALA A 9 10.92 7.38 -43.05
CA ALA A 9 10.22 8.23 -42.08
C ALA A 9 8.77 7.77 -41.97
N SER A 10 8.60 6.51 -41.58
CA SER A 10 7.34 6.00 -41.06
C SER A 10 7.65 4.81 -40.16
N ALA A 11 7.09 4.84 -38.97
CA ALA A 11 7.16 3.81 -37.93
C ALA A 11 8.46 3.75 -37.11
N VAL A 12 8.64 4.72 -36.21
CA VAL A 12 8.89 4.41 -34.79
C VAL A 12 8.31 5.54 -33.94
N GLU A 13 6.98 5.59 -33.84
CA GLU A 13 6.32 6.31 -32.75
C GLU A 13 6.28 5.34 -31.56
N THR A 14 7.36 5.28 -30.78
CA THR A 14 7.39 4.45 -29.56
C THR A 14 6.53 5.13 -28.51
N LYS A 15 5.22 4.93 -28.61
CA LYS A 15 4.28 5.22 -27.52
C LYS A 15 4.63 4.27 -26.37
N ILE A 16 5.51 4.71 -25.46
CA ILE A 16 5.81 3.99 -24.22
C ILE A 16 4.51 3.94 -23.41
N LYS A 17 3.80 2.82 -23.55
CA LYS A 17 2.56 2.51 -22.85
C LYS A 17 2.94 2.26 -21.40
N ALA A 18 2.41 3.05 -20.46
CA ALA A 18 2.67 2.89 -19.03
C ALA A 18 2.48 1.41 -18.60
N PRO A 19 3.50 0.75 -18.03
CA PRO A 19 3.45 -0.70 -17.79
C PRO A 19 2.59 -1.09 -16.58
N VAL A 20 2.23 -0.15 -15.71
CA VAL A 20 1.47 -0.42 -14.48
C VAL A 20 0.02 0.00 -14.67
N GLN A 21 -0.92 -0.92 -14.46
CA GLN A 21 -2.36 -0.66 -14.48
C GLN A 21 -2.89 -0.45 -13.06
N PRO A 22 -3.93 0.38 -12.86
CA PRO A 22 -4.55 0.54 -11.54
C PRO A 22 -5.21 -0.76 -11.09
N ILE A 23 -5.07 -1.09 -9.81
CA ILE A 23 -5.63 -2.30 -9.23
C ILE A 23 -7.06 -2.03 -8.77
N SER A 24 -8.04 -2.63 -9.45
CA SER A 24 -9.44 -2.56 -9.03
C SER A 24 -9.77 -3.62 -7.97
N ILE A 25 -10.59 -3.24 -6.99
CA ILE A 25 -11.23 -4.18 -6.05
C ILE A 25 -12.15 -5.12 -6.85
N LEU A 26 -12.33 -6.35 -6.38
CA LEU A 26 -13.28 -7.29 -6.99
C LEU A 26 -14.71 -6.72 -6.98
N ASP A 27 -15.41 -6.82 -8.12
CA ASP A 27 -16.81 -6.36 -8.30
C ASP A 27 -17.83 -7.25 -7.55
N THR A 28 -17.72 -7.35 -6.22
CA THR A 28 -18.69 -8.07 -5.39
C THR A 28 -19.17 -7.16 -4.25
N PRO A 29 -20.44 -7.27 -3.85
CA PRO A 29 -20.96 -6.45 -2.74
C PRO A 29 -20.21 -6.72 -1.44
N ALA A 30 -19.77 -7.96 -1.23
CA ALA A 30 -18.94 -8.34 -0.10
C ALA A 30 -17.57 -7.64 -0.11
N ALA A 31 -16.84 -7.63 -1.23
CA ALA A 31 -15.55 -6.96 -1.34
C ALA A 31 -15.65 -5.44 -1.13
N SER A 32 -16.72 -4.82 -1.64
CA SER A 32 -16.99 -3.40 -1.40
C SER A 32 -17.26 -3.10 0.09
N ALA A 33 -18.09 -3.92 0.75
CA ALA A 33 -18.38 -3.80 2.17
C ALA A 33 -17.11 -3.99 3.03
N ILE A 34 -16.29 -5.00 2.71
CA ILE A 34 -15.03 -5.26 3.43
C ILE A 34 -14.01 -4.15 3.22
N SER A 35 -13.87 -3.62 1.99
CA SER A 35 -13.01 -2.45 1.71
C SER A 35 -13.45 -1.24 2.53
N LEU A 36 -14.75 -1.04 2.78
CA LEU A 36 -15.24 0.05 3.63
C LEU A 36 -15.04 -0.23 5.13
N ALA A 37 -15.35 -1.43 5.57
CA ALA A 37 -15.30 -1.81 6.99
C ALA A 37 -13.86 -1.88 7.52
N ARG A 38 -12.90 -2.37 6.71
CA ARG A 38 -11.51 -2.59 7.12
C ARG A 38 -10.84 -1.39 7.80
N PRO A 39 -10.75 -0.20 7.18
CA PRO A 39 -10.08 0.93 7.83
C PRO A 39 -10.81 1.36 9.11
N VAL A 40 -12.14 1.27 9.15
CA VAL A 40 -12.93 1.56 10.35
C VAL A 40 -12.62 0.57 11.47
N VAL A 41 -12.50 -0.72 11.16
CA VAL A 41 -12.13 -1.76 12.12
C VAL A 41 -10.70 -1.55 12.63
N LEU A 42 -9.73 -1.29 11.74
CA LEU A 42 -8.33 -1.08 12.12
C LEU A 42 -8.16 0.15 13.04
N VAL A 43 -8.78 1.28 12.66
CA VAL A 43 -8.76 2.51 13.47
C VAL A 43 -9.57 2.33 14.76
N GLY A 44 -10.71 1.65 14.70
CA GLY A 44 -11.55 1.36 15.86
C GLY A 44 -10.84 0.48 16.90
N LEU A 45 -10.16 -0.59 16.47
CA LEU A 45 -9.34 -1.43 17.35
C LEU A 45 -8.19 -0.64 17.98
N LEU A 46 -7.54 0.23 17.21
CA LEU A 46 -6.51 1.13 17.75
C LEU A 46 -7.08 2.07 18.79
N ALA A 47 -8.24 2.69 18.53
CA ALA A 47 -8.90 3.60 19.46
C ALA A 47 -9.31 2.88 20.76
N LEU A 48 -9.85 1.67 20.66
CA LEU A 48 -10.19 0.84 21.83
C LEU A 48 -8.97 0.47 22.68
N ARG A 49 -7.80 0.32 22.05
CA ARG A 49 -6.54 -0.02 22.71
C ARG A 49 -5.65 1.20 22.97
N PHE A 50 -6.14 2.42 22.77
CA PHE A 50 -5.33 3.63 22.84
C PHE A 50 -4.71 3.84 24.23
N ASN A 51 -5.48 3.65 25.30
CA ASN A 51 -4.94 3.73 26.66
C ASN A 51 -3.85 2.68 26.92
N ALA A 52 -4.04 1.45 26.42
CA ALA A 52 -3.03 0.41 26.54
C ALA A 52 -1.78 0.73 25.71
N LEU A 53 -1.94 1.33 24.52
CA LEU A 53 -0.85 1.77 23.68
C LEU A 53 0.00 2.87 24.34
N ILE A 54 -0.63 3.75 25.12
CA ILE A 54 0.07 4.78 25.89
C ILE A 54 0.84 4.14 27.06
N SER A 55 0.19 3.26 27.83
CA SER A 55 0.77 2.69 29.05
C SER A 55 1.86 1.64 28.79
N ASP A 56 1.67 0.78 27.80
CA ASP A 56 2.61 -0.27 27.41
C ASP A 56 2.55 -0.48 25.88
N PRO A 57 3.31 0.34 25.12
CA PRO A 57 3.25 0.29 23.66
C PRO A 57 3.76 -1.03 23.09
N VAL A 58 4.79 -1.63 23.69
CA VAL A 58 5.44 -2.86 23.18
C VAL A 58 4.47 -4.03 23.23
N SER A 59 3.89 -4.30 24.39
CA SER A 59 2.92 -5.39 24.56
C SER A 59 1.67 -5.16 23.70
N THR A 60 1.21 -3.91 23.62
CA THR A 60 0.02 -3.56 22.84
C THR A 60 0.24 -3.78 21.34
N LEU A 61 1.37 -3.36 20.78
CA LEU A 61 1.69 -3.57 19.37
C LEU A 61 1.95 -5.05 19.07
N GLN A 62 2.72 -5.73 19.93
CA GLN A 62 2.99 -7.17 19.77
C GLN A 62 1.70 -8.01 19.74
N THR A 63 0.75 -7.72 20.62
CA THR A 63 -0.54 -8.44 20.66
C THR A 63 -1.49 -8.04 19.53
N ALA A 64 -1.36 -6.82 19.00
CA ALA A 64 -2.15 -6.34 17.87
C ALA A 64 -1.67 -6.91 16.52
N LEU A 65 -0.38 -7.21 16.36
CA LEU A 65 0.20 -7.74 15.12
C LEU A 65 -0.59 -8.91 14.48
N PRO A 66 -0.88 -10.03 15.18
CA PRO A 66 -1.60 -11.14 14.57
C PRO A 66 -3.03 -10.76 14.15
N VAL A 67 -3.67 -9.86 14.89
CA VAL A 67 -5.03 -9.37 14.58
C VAL A 67 -5.00 -8.52 13.30
N VAL A 68 -4.05 -7.59 13.20
CA VAL A 68 -3.87 -6.74 12.01
C VAL A 68 -3.50 -7.60 10.80
N ALA A 69 -2.67 -8.63 10.99
CA ALA A 69 -2.29 -9.54 9.92
C ALA A 69 -3.50 -10.32 9.40
N ALA A 70 -4.34 -10.86 10.30
CA ALA A 70 -5.56 -11.57 9.94
C ALA A 70 -6.52 -10.66 9.15
N ILE A 71 -6.71 -9.40 9.59
CA ILE A 71 -7.55 -8.43 8.89
C ILE A 71 -7.01 -8.12 7.49
N GLN A 72 -5.70 -7.88 7.37
CA GLN A 72 -5.07 -7.54 6.10
C GLN A 72 -5.07 -8.72 5.12
N VAL A 73 -4.78 -9.93 5.59
CA VAL A 73 -4.83 -11.16 4.78
C VAL A 73 -6.26 -11.45 4.33
N GLY A 74 -7.23 -11.34 5.24
CA GLY A 74 -8.64 -11.51 4.90
C GLY A 74 -9.08 -10.53 3.82
N TYR A 75 -8.68 -9.25 3.94
CA TYR A 75 -8.92 -8.26 2.90
C TYR A 75 -8.24 -8.63 1.56
N ALA A 76 -6.96 -9.01 1.59
CA ALA A 76 -6.22 -9.34 0.37
C ALA A 76 -6.84 -10.53 -0.38
N LEU A 77 -7.22 -11.58 0.33
CA LEU A 77 -7.81 -12.79 -0.26
C LEU A 77 -9.23 -12.58 -0.77
N LEU A 78 -10.02 -11.70 -0.13
CA LEU A 78 -11.44 -11.51 -0.44
C LEU A 78 -11.71 -10.32 -1.38
N CYS A 79 -10.85 -9.31 -1.39
CA CYS A 79 -11.10 -8.04 -2.07
C CYS A 79 -10.11 -7.75 -3.19
N LEU A 80 -8.88 -8.29 -3.10
CA LEU A 80 -7.82 -7.99 -4.03
C LEU A 80 -7.57 -9.14 -5.02
N PRO A 81 -7.31 -8.81 -6.28
CA PRO A 81 -6.87 -9.80 -7.26
C PRO A 81 -5.43 -10.24 -6.94
N ALA A 82 -5.20 -11.55 -6.87
CA ALA A 82 -3.86 -12.08 -6.66
C ALA A 82 -2.93 -11.74 -7.83
N LEU A 83 -1.64 -11.56 -7.53
CA LEU A 83 -0.60 -11.33 -8.54
C LEU A 83 -0.71 -12.34 -9.70
N GLY A 84 -0.67 -11.84 -10.94
CA GLY A 84 -0.80 -12.65 -12.16
C GLY A 84 -2.24 -12.91 -12.63
N SER A 85 -3.26 -12.69 -11.81
CA SER A 85 -4.67 -12.82 -12.23
C SER A 85 -5.14 -11.72 -13.20
N HIS A 86 -4.46 -10.57 -13.21
CA HIS A 86 -4.71 -9.46 -14.15
C HIS A 86 -4.18 -9.71 -15.57
N HIS A 87 -3.20 -10.60 -15.75
CA HIS A 87 -2.59 -10.83 -17.07
C HIS A 87 -3.52 -11.58 -18.05
N VAL A 88 -4.65 -12.11 -17.58
CA VAL A 88 -5.61 -12.86 -18.40
C VAL A 88 -6.83 -12.01 -18.82
N LYS A 89 -7.02 -10.81 -18.27
CA LYS A 89 -8.17 -9.93 -18.59
C LYS A 89 -7.81 -8.66 -19.35
N GLY A 90 -6.72 -8.69 -20.12
CA GLY A 90 -6.57 -7.77 -21.25
C GLY A 90 -7.56 -8.13 -22.36
N ALA A 91 -8.60 -7.30 -22.53
CA ALA A 91 -9.41 -7.21 -23.76
C ALA A 91 -10.28 -8.43 -24.17
N ARG A 92 -11.25 -8.82 -23.34
CA ARG A 92 -12.55 -9.27 -23.89
C ARG A 92 -13.65 -8.32 -23.44
N LYS A 93 -14.09 -7.49 -24.39
CA LYS A 93 -15.36 -6.76 -24.33
C LYS A 93 -16.45 -7.83 -24.26
N ASN A 94 -16.94 -8.14 -23.07
CA ASN A 94 -17.98 -9.15 -22.90
C ASN A 94 -19.26 -8.67 -23.58
N ARG A 95 -19.85 -9.56 -24.38
CA ARG A 95 -21.14 -9.31 -25.06
C ARG A 95 -22.25 -9.18 -24.01
N PRO A 96 -23.29 -8.36 -24.27
CA PRO A 96 -24.44 -8.25 -23.37
C PRO A 96 -25.13 -9.62 -23.24
N GLY A 97 -25.21 -10.16 -22.02
CA GLY A 97 -25.98 -11.37 -21.73
C GLY A 97 -25.24 -12.52 -21.02
N GLU A 98 -23.92 -12.46 -20.86
CA GLU A 98 -23.20 -13.52 -20.13
C GLU A 98 -23.34 -13.30 -18.61
N ARG A 99 -24.11 -14.16 -17.94
CA ARG A 99 -24.23 -14.16 -16.47
C ARG A 99 -22.83 -14.37 -15.87
N LYS A 100 -22.35 -13.37 -15.12
CA LYS A 100 -21.13 -13.44 -14.29
C LYS A 100 -21.20 -14.72 -13.44
N LYS A 101 -20.39 -15.73 -13.77
CA LYS A 101 -20.08 -16.80 -12.84
C LYS A 101 -19.29 -16.14 -11.71
N ALA A 102 -19.86 -16.13 -10.51
CA ALA A 102 -19.16 -15.68 -9.31
C ALA A 102 -17.80 -16.38 -9.29
N SER A 103 -16.72 -15.60 -9.31
CA SER A 103 -15.37 -16.14 -9.22
C SER A 103 -15.25 -16.80 -7.86
N ASP A 104 -15.35 -18.13 -7.86
CA ASP A 104 -15.22 -18.97 -6.68
C ASP A 104 -13.99 -18.58 -5.86
N THR A 105 -14.22 -18.47 -4.56
CA THR A 105 -13.32 -18.62 -3.42
C THR A 105 -11.84 -18.80 -3.78
N SER A 106 -11.02 -17.81 -3.42
CA SER A 106 -9.55 -17.82 -3.35
C SER A 106 -8.89 -19.03 -4.03
N SER A 107 -8.48 -18.87 -5.29
CA SER A 107 -7.69 -19.91 -5.95
C SER A 107 -6.46 -20.26 -5.08
N PRO A 108 -5.98 -21.52 -5.06
CA PRO A 108 -4.81 -21.92 -4.27
C PRO A 108 -3.62 -20.96 -4.45
N ASN A 109 -3.45 -20.45 -5.67
CA ASN A 109 -2.43 -19.46 -6.03
C ASN A 109 -2.52 -18.17 -5.20
N SER A 110 -3.72 -17.70 -4.86
CA SER A 110 -3.94 -16.49 -4.06
C SER A 110 -3.46 -16.65 -2.62
N ILE A 111 -3.63 -17.85 -2.04
CA ILE A 111 -3.12 -18.16 -0.69
C ILE A 111 -1.59 -18.17 -0.69
N PHE A 112 -0.97 -18.80 -1.68
CA PHE A 112 0.49 -18.77 -1.84
C PHE A 112 1.01 -17.32 -2.01
N THR A 113 0.33 -16.50 -2.83
CA THR A 113 0.66 -15.07 -2.96
C THR A 113 0.55 -14.33 -1.63
N ALA A 114 -0.48 -14.60 -0.82
CA ALA A 114 -0.63 -13.98 0.50
C ALA A 114 0.49 -14.38 1.47
N ILE A 115 0.84 -15.67 1.52
CA ILE A 115 1.94 -16.17 2.36
C ILE A 115 3.25 -15.52 1.94
N PHE A 116 3.53 -15.48 0.64
CA PHE A 116 4.73 -14.85 0.11
C PHE A 116 4.78 -13.34 0.42
N ALA A 117 3.67 -12.63 0.24
CA ALA A 117 3.56 -11.20 0.57
C ALA A 117 3.72 -10.93 2.07
N LEU A 118 3.20 -11.80 2.94
CA LEU A 118 3.42 -11.71 4.40
C LEU A 118 4.89 -11.90 4.76
N LEU A 119 5.55 -12.89 4.18
CA LEU A 119 6.98 -13.13 4.40
C LEU A 119 7.80 -11.91 3.97
N LEU A 120 7.51 -11.38 2.78
CA LEU A 120 8.18 -10.20 2.26
C LEU A 120 7.94 -8.96 3.14
N SER A 121 6.70 -8.73 3.59
CA SER A 121 6.37 -7.67 4.56
C SER A 121 7.13 -7.81 5.88
N THR A 122 7.32 -9.04 6.35
CA THR A 122 8.09 -9.33 7.57
C THR A 122 9.56 -8.99 7.38
N ILE A 123 10.15 -9.38 6.23
CA ILE A 123 11.54 -9.04 5.89
C ILE A 123 11.71 -7.52 5.71
N SER A 124 10.78 -6.87 5.00
CA SER A 124 10.79 -5.41 4.79
C SER A 124 10.64 -4.61 6.09
N SER A 125 10.13 -5.21 7.17
CA SER A 125 10.07 -4.55 8.48
C SER A 125 11.45 -4.16 9.00
N GLY A 126 12.50 -4.93 8.66
CA GLY A 126 13.89 -4.55 8.98
C GLY A 126 14.37 -3.32 8.20
N ALA A 127 14.00 -3.20 6.92
CA ALA A 127 14.31 -2.01 6.12
C ALA A 127 13.55 -0.77 6.63
N VAL A 128 12.27 -0.93 6.98
CA VAL A 128 11.44 0.14 7.57
C VAL A 128 11.96 0.54 8.95
N TYR A 129 12.45 -0.39 9.75
CA TYR A 129 13.12 -0.10 11.02
C TYR A 129 14.35 0.80 10.82
N GLY A 130 15.21 0.45 9.86
CA GLY A 130 16.34 1.29 9.47
C GLY A 130 15.91 2.68 8.98
N LEU A 131 14.83 2.75 8.19
CA LEU A 131 14.25 4.01 7.73
C LEU A 131 13.80 4.88 8.92
N PHE A 132 13.05 4.32 9.87
CA PHE A 132 12.63 5.07 11.06
C PHE A 132 13.81 5.62 11.85
N ILE A 133 14.89 4.86 12.02
CA ILE A 133 16.13 5.36 12.64
C ILE A 133 16.71 6.54 11.85
N LEU A 134 16.81 6.41 10.52
CA LEU A 134 17.34 7.48 9.66
C LEU A 134 16.49 8.76 9.74
N PHE A 135 15.19 8.62 9.98
CA PHE A 135 14.26 9.73 10.21
C PHE A 135 14.16 10.18 11.68
N GLY A 136 15.06 9.71 12.55
CA GLY A 136 15.21 10.21 13.93
C GLY A 136 14.55 9.36 15.02
N ALA A 137 14.14 8.13 14.72
CA ALA A 137 13.70 7.20 15.77
C ALA A 137 14.87 6.81 16.70
N PRO A 138 14.61 6.51 17.99
CA PRO A 138 15.65 6.08 18.91
C PRO A 138 16.36 4.81 18.42
N PHE A 139 17.70 4.86 18.32
CA PHE A 139 18.51 3.81 17.70
C PHE A 139 18.61 2.54 18.57
N LEU A 140 18.91 2.68 19.87
CA LEU A 140 19.19 1.56 20.78
C LEU A 140 18.31 1.54 22.04
N ASP A 141 17.83 2.70 22.50
CA ASP A 141 17.11 2.76 23.78
C ASP A 141 15.68 2.20 23.70
N ASN A 142 15.13 2.06 22.49
CA ASN A 142 13.75 1.64 22.25
C ASN A 142 13.61 0.69 21.05
N THR A 143 14.51 -0.29 20.92
CA THR A 143 14.52 -1.23 19.79
C THR A 143 13.17 -1.90 19.56
N TYR A 144 12.52 -2.43 20.61
CA TYR A 144 11.22 -3.11 20.46
C TYR A 144 10.08 -2.17 20.03
N HIS A 145 10.06 -0.94 20.54
CA HIS A 145 9.09 0.08 20.14
C HIS A 145 9.19 0.36 18.64
N THR A 146 10.41 0.64 18.17
CA THR A 146 10.68 0.94 16.75
C THR A 146 10.45 -0.29 15.87
N LEU A 147 10.82 -1.49 16.33
CA LEU A 147 10.61 -2.74 15.60
C LEU A 147 9.13 -3.04 15.38
N TYR A 148 8.31 -2.98 16.44
CA TYR A 148 6.88 -3.25 16.32
C TYR A 148 6.15 -2.14 15.55
N CYS A 149 6.58 -0.88 15.69
CA CYS A 149 6.10 0.22 14.86
C CYS A 149 6.38 -0.03 13.36
N ALA A 150 7.62 -0.44 13.02
CA ALA A 150 8.02 -0.77 11.65
C ALA A 150 7.27 -2.00 11.09
N ALA A 151 7.02 -3.00 11.94
CA ALA A 151 6.21 -4.16 11.59
C ALA A 151 4.76 -3.78 11.27
N HIS A 152 4.14 -2.90 12.07
CA HIS A 152 2.81 -2.37 11.81
C HIS A 152 2.76 -1.59 10.49
N PHE A 153 3.74 -0.72 10.24
CA PHE A 153 3.82 0.02 8.97
C PHE A 153 3.93 -0.94 7.78
N SER A 154 4.82 -1.93 7.85
CA SER A 154 5.02 -2.90 6.76
C SER A 154 3.75 -3.69 6.48
N LEU A 155 3.07 -4.16 7.54
CA LEU A 155 1.85 -4.94 7.44
C LEU A 155 0.64 -4.14 6.93
N LEU A 156 0.54 -2.87 7.29
CA LEU A 156 -0.52 -1.99 6.77
C LEU A 156 -0.23 -1.57 5.32
N ALA A 157 0.97 -1.04 5.08
CA ALA A 157 1.29 -0.25 3.90
C ALA A 157 1.99 -1.06 2.80
N LEU A 158 2.90 -1.97 3.15
CA LEU A 158 3.69 -2.74 2.19
C LEU A 158 3.04 -4.08 1.82
N PHE A 159 2.43 -4.78 2.77
CA PHE A 159 1.80 -6.08 2.51
C PHE A 159 0.75 -6.05 1.38
N PRO A 160 -0.23 -5.12 1.34
CA PRO A 160 -1.18 -5.06 0.23
C PRO A 160 -0.51 -4.74 -1.11
N VAL A 161 0.58 -3.97 -1.09
CA VAL A 161 1.36 -3.64 -2.28
C VAL A 161 2.10 -4.88 -2.80
N PHE A 162 2.76 -5.63 -1.93
CA PHE A 162 3.43 -6.89 -2.28
C PHE A 162 2.45 -7.94 -2.78
N TYR A 163 1.25 -8.02 -2.19
CA TYR A 163 0.24 -8.99 -2.61
C TYR A 163 -0.20 -8.80 -4.06
N VAL A 164 -0.39 -7.55 -4.50
CA VAL A 164 -0.91 -7.29 -5.85
C VAL A 164 0.18 -6.99 -6.88
N ARG A 165 1.25 -6.31 -6.49
CA ARG A 165 2.34 -5.88 -7.40
C ARG A 165 3.56 -6.80 -7.33
N GLY A 166 3.63 -7.71 -6.35
CA GLY A 166 4.77 -8.60 -6.19
C GLY A 166 6.06 -7.85 -5.89
N VAL A 167 7.17 -8.30 -6.49
CA VAL A 167 8.51 -7.67 -6.44
C VAL A 167 8.92 -7.18 -7.83
N ASP A 168 7.99 -6.52 -8.53
CA ASP A 168 8.30 -5.92 -9.83
C ASP A 168 9.00 -4.58 -9.65
N GLY A 169 10.29 -4.52 -9.99
CA GLY A 169 11.11 -3.32 -9.87
C GLY A 169 10.52 -2.13 -10.62
N GLN A 170 9.91 -2.34 -11.79
CA GLN A 170 9.28 -1.26 -12.56
C GLN A 170 8.04 -0.71 -11.84
N ALA A 171 7.23 -1.58 -11.24
CA ALA A 171 6.09 -1.17 -10.42
C ALA A 171 6.52 -0.35 -9.19
N PHE A 172 7.63 -0.73 -8.52
CA PHE A 172 8.15 0.04 -7.38
C PHE A 172 8.77 1.37 -7.80
N VAL A 173 9.50 1.43 -8.92
CA VAL A 173 10.02 2.69 -9.47
C VAL A 173 8.86 3.62 -9.85
N ALA A 174 7.82 3.10 -10.48
CA ALA A 174 6.63 3.89 -10.81
C ALA A 174 5.90 4.39 -9.57
N LEU A 175 5.81 3.57 -8.51
CA LEU A 175 5.18 3.96 -7.25
C LEU A 175 5.99 5.02 -6.50
N ALA A 176 7.31 4.84 -6.42
CA ALA A 176 8.24 5.78 -5.79
C ALA A 176 8.29 7.13 -6.54
N GLY A 177 8.26 7.08 -7.87
CA GLY A 177 8.23 8.26 -8.73
C GLY A 177 6.84 8.89 -8.90
N ALA A 178 5.81 8.37 -8.22
CA ALA A 178 4.44 8.84 -8.33
C ALA A 178 3.83 8.78 -9.75
N TYR A 179 4.43 7.96 -10.64
CA TYR A 179 3.97 7.71 -12.00
C TYR A 179 2.95 6.57 -12.09
N ALA A 180 2.91 5.70 -11.07
CA ALA A 180 1.95 4.60 -11.03
C ALA A 180 0.51 5.14 -10.92
N PRO A 181 -0.47 4.53 -11.62
CA PRO A 181 -1.86 4.84 -11.40
C PRO A 181 -2.24 4.73 -9.93
N LEU A 182 -2.99 5.72 -9.46
CA LEU A 182 -3.50 5.77 -8.11
C LEU A 182 -4.56 4.68 -7.89
N ASP A 183 -4.43 3.91 -6.82
CA ASP A 183 -5.38 2.89 -6.38
C ASP A 183 -5.41 2.78 -4.85
N GLU A 184 -6.27 1.91 -4.31
CA GLU A 184 -6.44 1.77 -2.86
C GLU A 184 -5.12 1.38 -2.15
N THR A 185 -4.27 0.58 -2.79
CA THR A 185 -3.01 0.12 -2.19
C THR A 185 -1.94 1.21 -2.18
N SER A 186 -1.81 1.99 -3.27
CA SER A 186 -0.89 3.13 -3.31
C SER A 186 -1.35 4.27 -2.41
N GLY A 187 -2.65 4.52 -2.33
CA GLY A 187 -3.23 5.46 -1.38
C GLY A 187 -3.04 5.06 0.07
N GLY A 188 -3.20 3.77 0.38
CA GLY A 188 -2.90 3.24 1.71
C GLY A 188 -1.44 3.45 2.09
N LEU A 189 -0.50 3.13 1.18
CA LEU A 189 0.93 3.33 1.38
C LEU A 189 1.27 4.81 1.62
N LEU A 190 0.85 5.69 0.71
CA LEU A 190 1.11 7.13 0.82
C LEU A 190 0.45 7.73 2.06
N GLY A 191 -0.78 7.34 2.34
CA GLY A 191 -1.52 7.77 3.52
C GLY A 191 -0.82 7.34 4.82
N ALA A 192 -0.36 6.09 4.91
CA ALA A 192 0.39 5.62 6.06
C ALA A 192 1.71 6.38 6.23
N LEU A 193 2.44 6.63 5.15
CA LEU A 193 3.69 7.38 5.15
C LEU A 193 3.47 8.82 5.65
N LEU A 194 2.55 9.56 5.02
CA LEU A 194 2.21 10.93 5.41
C LEU A 194 1.64 10.98 6.83
N GLY A 195 0.82 10.00 7.19
CA GLY A 195 0.27 9.87 8.53
C GLY A 195 1.35 9.66 9.59
N ALA A 196 2.29 8.75 9.36
CA ALA A 196 3.41 8.52 10.27
C ALA A 196 4.30 9.77 10.40
N TRP A 197 4.56 10.45 9.28
CA TRP A 197 5.32 11.70 9.26
C TRP A 197 4.63 12.82 10.03
N LEU A 198 3.33 13.04 9.81
CA LEU A 198 2.54 14.00 10.61
C LEU A 198 2.46 13.60 12.08
N GLY A 199 2.43 12.30 12.37
CA GLY A 199 2.52 11.75 13.72
C GLY A 199 3.85 12.06 14.42
N ALA A 200 4.91 12.42 13.69
CA ALA A 200 6.18 12.83 14.30
C ALA A 200 6.13 14.27 14.82
N VAL A 201 5.27 15.13 14.26
CA VAL A 201 5.19 16.56 14.60
C VAL A 201 4.92 16.84 16.09
N PRO A 202 4.05 16.09 16.79
CA PRO A 202 3.82 16.32 18.22
C PRO A 202 4.97 15.91 19.13
N ILE A 203 5.93 15.09 18.67
CA ILE A 203 7.00 14.54 19.53
C ILE A 203 7.95 15.65 20.01
N PRO A 204 8.50 16.54 19.15
CA PRO A 204 9.41 17.60 19.61
C PRO A 204 8.72 18.74 20.36
N LEU A 205 7.40 18.83 20.25
CA LEU A 205 6.62 19.87 20.92
C LEU A 205 6.46 19.58 22.43
N ASP A 206 6.70 18.33 22.83
CA ASP A 206 6.86 17.82 24.19
C ASP A 206 6.01 18.56 25.24
N TRP A 207 4.68 18.41 25.11
CA TRP A 207 3.69 18.91 26.07
C TRP A 207 3.68 18.09 27.38
N ASP A 208 4.76 17.38 27.70
CA ASP A 208 4.90 16.48 28.85
C ASP A 208 3.75 15.45 28.94
N ARG A 209 3.31 14.93 27.79
CA ARG A 209 2.21 13.95 27.74
C ARG A 209 2.68 12.58 27.30
N GLU A 210 2.22 11.56 28.03
CA GLU A 210 2.51 10.16 27.73
C GLU A 210 2.13 9.75 26.30
N TRP A 211 1.06 10.33 25.74
CA TRP A 211 0.63 10.02 24.37
C TRP A 211 1.56 10.56 23.28
N GLN A 212 2.46 11.52 23.58
CA GLN A 212 3.44 12.05 22.64
C GLN A 212 4.71 11.19 22.52
N LYS A 213 4.90 10.23 23.45
CA LYS A 213 6.10 9.40 23.46
C LYS A 213 6.17 8.51 22.22
N TRP A 214 7.39 8.29 21.73
CA TRP A 214 7.63 7.31 20.68
C TRP A 214 7.18 5.91 21.12
N PRO A 215 6.44 5.14 20.30
CA PRO A 215 6.01 5.38 18.91
C PRO A 215 4.52 5.76 18.80
N VAL A 216 3.87 6.20 19.88
CA VAL A 216 2.40 6.27 20.00
C VAL A 216 1.78 7.14 18.91
N THR A 217 2.24 8.38 18.75
CA THR A 217 1.71 9.33 17.75
C THR A 217 1.97 8.88 16.31
N ILE A 218 3.10 8.21 16.07
CA ILE A 218 3.48 7.65 14.77
C ILE A 218 2.52 6.51 14.39
N VAL A 219 2.21 5.63 15.34
CA VAL A 219 1.24 4.54 15.16
C VAL A 219 -0.15 5.10 14.89
N VAL A 220 -0.60 6.08 15.66
CA VAL A 220 -1.90 6.74 15.42
C VAL A 220 -1.94 7.38 14.04
N GLY A 221 -0.91 8.15 13.71
CA GLY A 221 -0.77 8.81 12.42
C GLY A 221 -0.80 7.82 11.25
N MET A 222 -0.01 6.74 11.30
CA MET A 222 0.04 5.76 10.20
C MET A 222 -1.30 5.02 10.01
N TYR A 223 -2.02 4.68 11.09
CA TYR A 223 -3.30 3.97 10.99
C TYR A 223 -4.41 4.87 10.42
N LEU A 224 -4.50 6.11 10.91
CA LEU A 224 -5.45 7.10 10.41
C LEU A 224 -5.13 7.46 8.96
N GLY A 225 -3.87 7.75 8.68
CA GLY A 225 -3.39 8.07 7.34
C GLY A 225 -3.62 6.93 6.35
N TYR A 226 -3.35 5.69 6.75
CA TYR A 226 -3.66 4.51 5.95
C TYR A 226 -5.15 4.41 5.61
N GLY A 227 -6.02 4.57 6.61
CA GLY A 227 -7.46 4.48 6.44
C GLY A 227 -8.00 5.57 5.51
N ILE A 228 -7.58 6.82 5.71
CA ILE A 228 -7.99 7.94 4.87
C ILE A 228 -7.42 7.80 3.46
N GLY A 229 -6.12 7.55 3.34
CA GLY A 229 -5.43 7.47 2.05
C GLY A 229 -5.94 6.33 1.17
N SER A 230 -6.12 5.14 1.74
CA SER A 230 -6.67 3.98 1.00
C SER A 230 -8.06 4.29 0.42
N LYS A 231 -8.97 4.87 1.22
CA LYS A 231 -10.33 5.18 0.76
C LYS A 231 -10.37 6.37 -0.19
N LEU A 232 -9.69 7.46 0.15
CA LEU A 232 -9.69 8.67 -0.67
C LEU A 232 -9.13 8.38 -2.07
N VAL A 233 -8.00 7.68 -2.15
CA VAL A 233 -7.36 7.34 -3.43
C VAL A 233 -8.12 6.24 -4.15
N GLY A 234 -8.55 5.19 -3.44
CA GLY A 234 -9.31 4.08 -4.02
C GLY A 234 -10.68 4.46 -4.57
N THR A 235 -11.25 5.62 -4.21
CA THR A 235 -12.56 6.07 -4.67
C THR A 235 -12.52 7.36 -5.49
N VAL A 236 -11.90 8.43 -4.98
CA VAL A 236 -11.94 9.77 -5.61
C VAL A 236 -10.83 9.96 -6.65
N PHE A 237 -9.67 9.35 -6.42
CA PHE A 237 -8.50 9.50 -7.29
C PHE A 237 -8.14 8.23 -8.06
N PHE A 238 -9.03 7.23 -8.07
CA PHE A 238 -8.77 5.94 -8.70
C PHE A 238 -8.43 6.09 -10.18
N GLY A 239 -7.32 5.46 -10.60
CA GLY A 239 -6.84 5.47 -11.98
C GLY A 239 -6.22 6.78 -12.45
N LYS A 240 -6.22 7.85 -11.63
CA LYS A 240 -5.51 9.09 -11.97
C LYS A 240 -4.01 8.87 -11.88
N GLN A 241 -3.26 9.50 -12.77
CA GLN A 241 -1.81 9.56 -12.72
C GLN A 241 -1.41 11.00 -12.42
N LEU A 242 -0.40 11.18 -11.57
CA LEU A 242 0.21 12.49 -11.39
C LEU A 242 1.04 12.73 -12.65
N SER A 243 0.57 13.64 -13.51
CA SER A 243 1.29 13.99 -14.74
C SER A 243 2.59 14.69 -14.34
N VAL A 244 3.67 13.95 -14.39
CA VAL A 244 5.02 14.51 -14.35
C VAL A 244 5.47 14.56 -15.79
N THR A 245 5.60 15.78 -16.32
CA THR A 245 6.19 16.05 -17.63
C THR A 245 7.54 15.35 -17.68
N GLN A 246 7.67 14.39 -18.60
CA GLN A 246 8.96 13.78 -18.89
C GLN A 246 9.91 14.91 -19.33
N PRO A 247 11.15 15.00 -18.80
CA PRO A 247 12.12 15.91 -19.37
C PRO A 247 12.28 15.50 -20.84
N GLU A 248 11.96 16.41 -21.76
CA GLU A 248 12.29 16.22 -23.16
C GLU A 248 13.78 15.89 -23.22
N ASN A 249 14.11 14.74 -23.79
CA ASN A 249 15.49 14.43 -24.10
C ASN A 249 15.93 15.48 -25.12
N GLU A 250 16.66 16.50 -24.67
CA GLU A 250 17.43 17.36 -25.56
C GLU A 250 18.47 16.46 -26.24
N GLU A 251 18.26 16.21 -27.54
CA GLU A 251 19.19 15.51 -28.44
C GLU A 251 20.50 16.26 -28.64
#